data_AF-A0AAJ5C640-F1
#
_entry.id   AF-A0AAJ5C640-F1
#
_cell.length_a   1.000
_cell.length_b   1.000
_cell.length_c   1.000
_cell.angle_alpha   90.00
_cell.angle_beta   90.00
_cell.angle_gamma   90.00
#
_symmetry.space_group_name_H-M   'P 1'
#
loop_
_entity.id
_entity.type
_entity.pdbx_description
1 polymer ?
#
loop_
_entity_poly.entity_id
_entity_poly.type
_entity_poly.pdbx_seq_one_letter_code
_entity_poly.pdbx_strand_id
1 'polypeptide(L)'
;MSFSLYDISGVKEVVSSMTGGKDIFTNLTWAGVPLSLALAALPHWYTIYLAESNKVQGGWSNVNPRFWVQSLIAKSNTQKLSSLELTILRGQSCQANAFENVPLFIATLVFANFARLDQEVINRFVVGYLASRTMYTLFYLKCSKYASSFARTVMFQIGIVWIISIWLKASFKLLPELK
;
A
#
# COMPACT_ATOMS: atom_id res chain seq x y z
N MET A 1 -0.68 0.34 25.49
CA MET A 1 -1.37 -0.96 25.34
C MET A 1 -0.94 -1.55 24.01
N SER A 2 -0.13 -2.62 24.04
CA SER A 2 0.17 -3.42 22.86
C SER A 2 -1.10 -4.19 22.51
N PHE A 3 -1.77 -3.84 21.42
CA PHE A 3 -2.87 -4.67 20.91
C PHE A 3 -2.24 -5.89 20.28
N SER A 4 -2.13 -6.96 21.06
CA SER A 4 -1.58 -8.22 20.62
C SER A 4 -2.67 -8.95 19.85
N LEU A 5 -2.47 -9.24 18.56
CA LEU A 5 -3.39 -10.12 17.80
C LEU A 5 -3.55 -11.51 18.46
N TYR A 6 -2.68 -11.84 19.42
CA TYR A 6 -2.72 -13.01 20.29
C TYR A 6 -3.88 -13.01 21.30
N ASP A 7 -4.46 -11.85 21.64
CA ASP A 7 -5.51 -11.76 22.66
C ASP A 7 -6.91 -12.11 22.12
N ILE A 8 -7.03 -12.35 20.80
CA ILE A 8 -8.28 -12.83 20.20
C ILE A 8 -8.32 -14.36 20.35
N SER A 9 -9.13 -14.82 21.31
CA SER A 9 -9.32 -16.25 21.61
C SER A 9 -9.65 -17.06 20.34
N GLY A 10 -8.92 -18.14 20.09
CA GLY A 10 -9.17 -19.08 18.99
C GLY A 10 -8.48 -18.74 17.66
N VAL A 11 -8.07 -17.48 17.42
CA VAL A 11 -7.36 -17.11 16.17
C VAL A 11 -6.02 -17.81 16.08
N LYS A 12 -5.27 -17.89 17.19
CA LYS A 12 -3.96 -18.56 17.24
C LYS A 12 -4.06 -20.05 16.93
N GLU A 13 -5.08 -20.74 17.45
CA GLU A 13 -5.29 -22.17 17.27
C GLU A 13 -5.70 -22.51 15.84
N VAL A 14 -6.68 -21.77 15.30
CA VAL A 14 -7.14 -21.91 13.91
C VAL A 14 -5.99 -21.68 12.93
N VAL A 15 -5.20 -20.63 13.15
CA VAL A 15 -4.04 -20.33 12.33
C VAL A 15 -2.95 -21.39 12.46
N SER A 16 -2.63 -21.83 13.67
CA SER A 16 -1.65 -22.88 13.93
C SER A 16 -2.01 -24.19 13.22
N SER A 17 -3.31 -24.55 13.19
CA SER A 17 -3.78 -25.75 12.48
C SER A 17 -3.58 -25.67 10.96
N MET A 18 -3.78 -24.49 10.36
CA MET A 18 -3.61 -24.27 8.92
C MET A 18 -2.15 -24.16 8.49
N THR A 19 -1.26 -23.75 9.39
CA THR A 19 0.15 -23.45 9.07
C THR A 19 1.10 -24.58 9.47
N GLY A 20 0.57 -25.70 9.95
CA GLY A 20 1.36 -26.84 10.44
C GLY A 20 2.11 -26.53 11.73
N GLY A 21 1.49 -25.78 12.65
CA GLY A 21 2.06 -25.44 13.96
C GLY A 21 2.94 -24.18 13.97
N LYS A 22 3.04 -23.44 12.86
CA LYS A 22 3.87 -22.23 12.78
C LYS A 22 3.13 -21.00 13.28
N ASP A 23 3.74 -20.28 14.21
CA ASP A 23 3.21 -19.00 14.70
C ASP A 23 3.52 -17.86 13.71
N ILE A 24 2.60 -17.65 12.78
CA ILE A 24 2.72 -16.64 11.72
C ILE A 24 2.65 -15.19 12.24
N PHE A 25 2.27 -14.99 13.49
CA PHE A 25 2.27 -13.67 14.13
C PHE A 25 3.62 -13.31 14.73
N THR A 26 4.56 -14.25 14.77
CA THR A 26 5.95 -13.99 15.20
C THR A 26 6.59 -12.94 14.29
N ASN A 27 6.43 -13.06 12.98
CA ASN A 27 7.02 -12.14 12.01
C ASN A 27 6.07 -11.93 10.83
N LEU A 28 5.52 -10.73 10.69
CA LEU A 28 4.52 -10.38 9.68
C LEU A 28 5.10 -10.19 8.27
N THR A 29 6.40 -10.42 8.06
CA THR A 29 7.05 -10.29 6.74
C THR A 29 6.39 -11.18 5.68
N TRP A 30 5.95 -12.39 6.05
CA TRP A 30 5.29 -13.32 5.11
C TRP A 30 4.03 -12.71 4.49
N ALA A 31 3.27 -11.92 5.26
CA ALA A 31 2.05 -11.27 4.82
C ALA A 31 2.30 -9.87 4.25
N GLY A 32 3.34 -9.18 4.72
CA GLY A 32 3.61 -7.79 4.37
C GLY A 32 3.71 -7.57 2.86
N VAL A 33 4.52 -8.38 2.18
CA VAL A 33 4.73 -8.27 0.72
C VAL A 33 3.43 -8.51 -0.07
N PRO A 34 2.72 -9.65 0.05
CA PRO A 34 1.49 -9.86 -0.70
C PRO A 34 0.41 -8.83 -0.37
N LEU A 35 0.28 -8.41 0.89
CA LEU A 35 -0.69 -7.37 1.27
C LEU A 35 -0.35 -6.01 0.66
N SER A 36 0.92 -5.63 0.60
CA SER A 36 1.35 -4.37 -0.04
C SER A 36 1.05 -4.35 -1.54
N LEU A 37 1.27 -5.47 -2.23
CA LEU A 37 0.95 -5.64 -3.64
C LEU A 37 -0.56 -5.58 -3.89
N ALA A 38 -1.34 -6.30 -3.07
CA ALA A 38 -2.79 -6.26 -3.15
C ALA A 38 -3.31 -4.83 -2.94
N LEU A 39 -2.82 -4.15 -1.89
CA LEU A 39 -3.20 -2.78 -1.60
C LEU A 39 -2.82 -1.79 -2.72
N ALA A 40 -1.70 -2.02 -3.41
CA ALA A 40 -1.31 -1.24 -4.58
C ALA A 40 -2.23 -1.46 -5.79
N ALA A 41 -2.74 -2.69 -5.96
CA ALA A 41 -3.63 -3.07 -7.06
C ALA A 41 -5.10 -2.67 -6.84
N LEU A 42 -5.58 -2.58 -5.59
CA LEU A 42 -6.99 -2.30 -5.29
C LEU A 42 -7.58 -1.06 -5.99
N PRO A 43 -6.90 0.11 -6.05
CA PRO A 43 -7.41 1.28 -6.76
C PRO A 43 -7.59 1.04 -8.25
N HIS A 44 -6.73 0.21 -8.84
CA HIS A 44 -6.80 -0.17 -10.25
C HIS A 44 -8.05 -0.98 -10.52
N TRP A 45 -8.24 -2.09 -9.79
CA TRP A 45 -9.42 -2.95 -9.99
C TRP A 45 -10.73 -2.21 -9.74
N TYR A 46 -10.77 -1.37 -8.70
CA TYR A 46 -11.93 -0.51 -8.44
C TYR A 46 -12.24 0.42 -9.61
N THR A 47 -11.22 1.05 -10.20
CA THR A 47 -11.44 2.01 -11.30
C THR A 47 -11.68 1.34 -12.65
N ILE A 48 -11.17 0.12 -12.88
CA ILE A 48 -11.57 -0.73 -14.01
C ILE A 48 -13.07 -1.01 -13.94
N TYR A 49 -13.54 -1.48 -12.78
CA TYR A 49 -14.95 -1.76 -12.57
C TYR A 49 -15.83 -0.54 -12.85
N LEU A 50 -15.43 0.64 -12.35
CA LEU A 50 -16.15 1.89 -12.62
C LEU A 50 -16.16 2.27 -14.10
N ALA A 51 -15.01 2.18 -14.78
CA ALA A 51 -14.90 2.50 -16.19
C ALA A 51 -15.79 1.58 -17.05
N GLU A 52 -15.75 0.28 -16.78
CA GLU A 52 -16.51 -0.73 -17.52
C GLU A 52 -18.02 -0.63 -17.28
N SER A 53 -18.44 -0.56 -16.01
CA SER A 53 -19.86 -0.50 -15.63
C SER A 53 -20.56 0.76 -16.12
N ASN A 54 -19.84 1.88 -16.21
CA ASN A 54 -20.38 3.16 -16.67
C ASN A 54 -20.05 3.47 -18.14
N LYS A 55 -19.44 2.52 -18.86
CA LYS A 55 -19.05 2.66 -20.28
C LYS A 55 -18.25 3.94 -20.56
N VAL A 56 -17.38 4.33 -19.62
CA VAL A 56 -16.45 5.46 -19.81
C VAL A 56 -15.53 5.12 -20.99
N GLN A 57 -15.48 5.99 -21.99
CA GLN A 57 -14.77 5.74 -23.26
C GLN A 57 -15.21 4.43 -23.96
N GLY A 58 -16.47 4.01 -23.79
CA GLY A 58 -16.99 2.76 -24.34
C GLY A 58 -16.76 1.53 -23.46
N GLY A 59 -16.12 1.70 -22.29
CA GLY A 59 -15.73 0.62 -21.39
C GLY A 59 -14.21 0.55 -21.22
N TRP A 60 -13.76 -0.30 -20.30
CA TRP A 60 -12.34 -0.46 -20.03
C TRP A 60 -11.69 -1.33 -21.11
N SER A 61 -10.53 -0.90 -21.64
CA SER A 61 -9.77 -1.69 -22.61
C SER A 61 -8.53 -2.33 -21.98
N ASN A 62 -8.55 -3.66 -21.89
CA ASN A 62 -7.38 -4.46 -21.49
C ASN A 62 -6.35 -4.62 -22.61
N VAL A 63 -6.68 -4.27 -23.85
CA VAL A 63 -5.75 -4.34 -24.99
C VAL A 63 -4.61 -3.34 -24.81
N ASN A 64 -4.91 -2.14 -24.34
CA ASN A 64 -3.91 -1.14 -24.02
C ASN A 64 -4.38 -0.23 -22.86
N PRO A 65 -4.28 -0.71 -21.60
CA PRO A 65 -4.82 0.00 -20.44
C PRO A 65 -4.11 1.33 -20.17
N ARG A 66 -2.81 1.41 -20.48
CA ARG A 66 -2.06 2.67 -20.34
C ARG A 66 -2.53 3.71 -21.35
N PHE A 67 -2.70 3.31 -22.61
CA PHE A 67 -3.24 4.20 -23.64
C PHE A 67 -4.68 4.65 -23.33
N TRP A 68 -5.51 3.75 -22.77
CA TRP A 68 -6.86 4.10 -22.31
C TRP A 68 -6.80 5.27 -21.30
N VAL A 69 -5.96 5.15 -20.26
CA VAL A 69 -5.78 6.21 -19.26
C VAL A 69 -5.26 7.51 -19.90
N GLN A 70 -4.28 7.42 -20.82
CA GLN A 70 -3.76 8.59 -21.53
C GLN A 70 -4.81 9.28 -22.40
N SER A 71 -5.69 8.50 -23.03
CA SER A 71 -6.80 9.04 -23.82
C SER A 71 -7.79 9.80 -22.95
N LEU A 72 -8.04 9.32 -21.72
CA LEU A 72 -8.90 10.02 -20.76
C LEU A 72 -8.26 11.32 -20.25
N ILE A 73 -6.93 11.34 -20.07
CA ILE A 73 -6.18 12.57 -19.78
C ILE A 73 -6.25 13.54 -20.97
N ALA A 74 -6.02 13.06 -22.19
CA ALA A 74 -6.08 13.91 -23.39
C ALA A 74 -7.46 14.57 -23.56
N LYS A 75 -8.54 13.87 -23.19
CA LYS A 75 -9.90 14.44 -23.15
C LYS A 75 -9.97 15.69 -22.28
N SER A 76 -9.24 15.77 -21.16
CA SER A 76 -9.29 16.95 -20.27
C SER A 76 -8.78 18.24 -20.92
N ASN A 77 -8.00 18.14 -21.99
CA ASN A 77 -7.48 19.30 -22.72
C ASN A 77 -8.53 19.92 -23.65
N THR A 78 -9.57 19.18 -23.99
CA THR A 78 -10.61 19.60 -24.95
C THR A 78 -11.98 19.72 -24.29
N GLN A 79 -12.23 18.96 -23.21
CA GLN A 79 -13.52 18.86 -22.56
C GLN A 79 -13.36 18.76 -21.05
N LYS A 80 -14.33 19.29 -20.30
CA LYS A 80 -14.37 19.13 -18.85
C LYS A 80 -14.70 17.68 -18.51
N LEU A 81 -13.87 17.07 -17.66
CA LEU A 81 -14.11 15.72 -17.15
C LEU A 81 -15.23 15.71 -16.11
N SER A 82 -16.00 14.63 -16.12
CA SER A 82 -16.98 14.31 -15.08
C SER A 82 -16.30 13.94 -13.76
N SER A 83 -17.06 13.99 -12.67
CA SER A 83 -16.58 13.55 -11.34
C SER A 83 -16.14 12.08 -11.33
N LEU A 84 -16.81 11.22 -12.10
CA LEU A 84 -16.48 9.82 -12.27
C LEU A 84 -15.12 9.65 -12.99
N GLU A 85 -14.94 10.32 -14.12
CA GLU A 85 -13.68 10.28 -14.90
C GLU A 85 -12.51 10.79 -14.07
N LEU A 86 -12.70 11.87 -13.31
CA LEU A 86 -11.69 12.35 -12.37
C LEU A 86 -11.36 11.33 -11.27
N THR A 87 -12.36 10.56 -10.81
CA THR A 87 -12.16 9.49 -9.82
C THR A 87 -11.37 8.33 -10.41
N ILE A 88 -11.66 7.95 -11.66
CA ILE A 88 -10.91 6.93 -12.38
C ILE A 88 -9.45 7.34 -12.54
N LEU A 89 -9.19 8.55 -13.03
CA LEU A 89 -7.82 9.07 -13.14
C LEU A 89 -7.10 9.09 -11.79
N ARG A 90 -7.79 9.52 -10.72
CA ARG A 90 -7.20 9.48 -9.37
C ARG A 90 -6.84 8.06 -8.92
N GLY A 91 -7.69 7.06 -9.13
CA GLY A 91 -7.37 5.68 -8.75
C GLY A 91 -6.22 5.10 -9.58
N GLN A 92 -6.14 5.43 -10.87
CA GLN A 92 -5.02 5.04 -11.73
C GLN A 92 -3.70 5.70 -11.29
N SER A 93 -3.72 6.98 -10.89
CA SER A 93 -2.54 7.63 -10.30
C SER A 93 -2.18 7.07 -8.92
N CYS A 94 -3.18 6.66 -8.13
CA CYS A 94 -2.97 6.06 -6.81
C CYS A 94 -2.24 4.71 -6.92
N GLN A 95 -2.63 3.84 -7.86
CA GLN A 95 -1.92 2.56 -8.05
C GLN A 95 -0.47 2.78 -8.50
N ALA A 96 -0.21 3.74 -9.41
CA ALA A 96 1.13 4.00 -9.91
C ALA A 96 2.05 4.42 -8.75
N ASN A 97 1.59 5.36 -7.93
CA ASN A 97 2.31 5.75 -6.72
C ASN A 97 2.53 4.59 -5.74
N ALA A 98 1.53 3.73 -5.56
CA ALA A 98 1.66 2.58 -4.66
C ALA A 98 2.71 1.59 -5.18
N PHE A 99 2.68 1.24 -6.47
CA PHE A 99 3.67 0.34 -7.08
C PHE A 99 5.08 0.94 -7.11
N GLU A 100 5.24 2.26 -7.20
CA GLU A 100 6.54 2.93 -7.04
C GLU A 100 7.14 2.75 -5.64
N ASN A 101 6.29 2.58 -4.62
CA ASN A 101 6.72 2.48 -3.21
C ASN A 101 6.89 1.04 -2.72
N VAL A 102 6.23 0.06 -3.35
CA VAL A 102 6.32 -1.37 -2.98
C VAL A 102 7.78 -1.89 -2.97
N PRO A 103 8.63 -1.62 -3.98
CA PRO A 103 10.02 -2.08 -3.96
C PRO A 103 10.80 -1.58 -2.74
N LEU A 104 10.60 -0.32 -2.34
CA LEU A 104 11.26 0.25 -1.18
C LEU A 104 10.75 -0.39 0.12
N PHE A 105 9.46 -0.67 0.24
CA PHE A 105 8.91 -1.44 1.36
C PHE A 105 9.50 -2.85 1.46
N ILE A 106 9.58 -3.57 0.34
CA ILE A 106 10.18 -4.91 0.28
C ILE A 106 11.65 -4.87 0.69
N ALA A 107 12.44 -3.95 0.11
CA ALA A 107 13.85 -3.77 0.45
C ALA A 107 14.03 -3.48 1.95
N THR A 108 13.15 -2.65 2.51
CA THR A 108 13.17 -2.32 3.94
C THR A 108 12.86 -3.54 4.83
N LEU A 109 11.89 -4.39 4.44
CA LEU A 109 11.62 -5.65 5.14
C LEU A 109 12.81 -6.61 5.08
N VAL A 110 13.40 -6.78 3.90
CA VAL A 110 14.57 -7.63 3.73
C VAL A 110 15.72 -7.13 4.61
N PHE A 111 15.99 -5.82 4.60
CA PHE A 111 17.05 -5.22 5.41
C PHE A 111 16.80 -5.37 6.91
N ALA A 112 15.56 -5.19 7.37
CA ALA A 112 15.19 -5.36 8.78
C ALA A 112 15.42 -6.80 9.28
N ASN A 113 15.03 -7.79 8.46
CA ASN A 113 15.24 -9.20 8.77
C ASN A 113 16.72 -9.58 8.70
N PHE A 114 17.45 -9.07 7.69
CA PHE A 114 18.89 -9.27 7.55
C PHE A 114 19.67 -8.73 8.76
N ALA A 115 19.36 -7.51 9.20
CA ALA A 115 19.91 -6.91 10.40
C ALA A 115 19.42 -7.55 11.72
N ARG A 116 18.53 -8.55 11.62
CA ARG A 116 17.92 -9.25 12.77
C ARG A 116 17.28 -8.29 13.77
N LEU A 117 16.58 -7.26 13.29
CA LEU A 117 15.83 -6.36 14.18
C LEU A 117 14.79 -7.15 15.00
N ASP A 118 14.42 -6.61 16.15
CA ASP A 118 13.42 -7.25 17.02
C ASP A 118 12.09 -7.44 16.28
N GLN A 119 11.45 -8.58 16.51
CA GLN A 119 10.22 -8.94 15.81
C GLN A 119 9.10 -7.93 16.02
N GLU A 120 9.01 -7.34 17.22
CA GLU A 120 8.04 -6.26 17.50
C GLU A 120 8.28 -5.04 16.59
N VAL A 121 9.53 -4.66 16.35
CA VAL A 121 9.88 -3.53 15.48
C VAL A 121 9.48 -3.82 14.04
N ILE A 122 9.77 -5.02 13.54
CA ILE A 122 9.40 -5.47 12.18
C ILE A 122 7.87 -5.49 12.03
N ASN A 123 7.15 -6.07 12.99
CA ASN A 123 5.70 -6.19 12.95
C ASN A 123 5.01 -4.82 13.00
N ARG A 124 5.48 -3.91 13.87
CA ARG A 124 4.98 -2.53 13.93
C ARG A 124 5.21 -1.77 12.63
N PHE A 125 6.36 -2.00 11.98
CA PHE A 125 6.62 -1.42 10.66
C PHE A 125 5.66 -1.94 9.60
N VAL A 126 5.44 -3.26 9.51
CA VAL A 126 4.49 -3.87 8.55
C VAL A 126 3.10 -3.26 8.74
N VAL A 127 2.58 -3.30 9.98
CA VAL A 127 1.23 -2.81 10.28
C VAL A 127 1.14 -1.29 10.05
N GLY A 128 2.10 -0.51 10.55
CA GLY A 128 2.11 0.94 10.44
C GLY A 128 2.22 1.42 9.00
N TYR A 129 3.05 0.78 8.19
CA TYR A 129 3.19 1.08 6.77
C TYR A 129 1.92 0.70 5.99
N LEU A 130 1.39 -0.51 6.16
CA LEU A 130 0.17 -0.93 5.44
C LEU A 130 -1.04 -0.07 5.84
N ALA A 131 -1.16 0.31 7.12
CA ALA A 131 -2.20 1.22 7.58
C ALA A 131 -2.08 2.61 6.93
N SER A 132 -0.87 3.18 6.86
CA SER A 132 -0.66 4.48 6.22
C SER A 132 -0.98 4.43 4.73
N ARG A 133 -0.62 3.36 4.03
CA ARG A 133 -0.97 3.14 2.61
C ARG A 133 -2.47 2.94 2.39
N THR A 134 -3.16 2.31 3.34
CA THR A 134 -4.61 2.14 3.28
C THR A 134 -5.30 3.50 3.40
N MET A 135 -4.93 4.30 4.41
CA MET A 135 -5.46 5.64 4.59
C MET A 135 -5.13 6.57 3.43
N TYR A 136 -3.89 6.51 2.93
CA TYR A 136 -3.46 7.23 1.74
C TYR A 136 -4.37 6.92 0.54
N THR A 137 -4.63 5.64 0.29
CA THR A 137 -5.48 5.17 -0.81
C THR A 137 -6.91 5.66 -0.69
N LEU A 138 -7.50 5.57 0.51
CA LEU A 138 -8.85 6.06 0.79
C LEU A 138 -8.97 7.57 0.55
N PHE A 139 -8.01 8.35 1.03
CA PHE A 139 -7.97 9.79 0.77
C PHE A 139 -7.75 10.09 -0.71
N TYR A 140 -6.90 9.33 -1.41
CA TYR A 140 -6.68 9.54 -2.84
C TYR A 140 -7.98 9.40 -3.65
N LEU A 141 -8.79 8.39 -3.34
CA LEU A 141 -10.04 8.13 -4.07
C LEU A 141 -11.14 9.13 -3.71
N LYS A 142 -11.29 9.45 -2.42
CA LYS A 142 -12.43 10.24 -1.89
C LYS A 142 -12.20 11.75 -1.88
N CYS A 143 -10.96 12.21 -1.74
CA CYS A 143 -10.67 13.64 -1.58
C CYS A 143 -10.51 14.33 -2.94
N SER A 144 -11.50 15.15 -3.31
CA SER A 144 -11.48 15.96 -4.54
C SER A 144 -11.09 17.42 -4.31
N LYS A 145 -11.07 17.89 -3.06
CA LYS A 145 -10.75 19.29 -2.70
C LYS A 145 -9.27 19.48 -2.38
N TYR A 146 -8.74 20.66 -2.69
CA TYR A 146 -7.34 21.02 -2.44
C TYR A 146 -6.95 20.88 -0.97
N ALA A 147 -7.78 21.35 -0.03
CA ALA A 147 -7.52 21.22 1.41
C ALA A 147 -7.42 19.74 1.87
N SER A 148 -8.25 18.86 1.30
CA SER A 148 -8.21 17.43 1.61
C SER A 148 -7.01 16.71 0.97
N SER A 149 -6.32 17.34 0.02
CA SER A 149 -5.10 16.79 -0.57
C SER A 149 -3.91 16.78 0.41
N PHE A 150 -3.91 17.66 1.42
CA PHE A 150 -2.90 17.64 2.48
C PHE A 150 -2.96 16.36 3.32
N ALA A 151 -4.16 15.83 3.59
CA ALA A 151 -4.32 14.58 4.31
C ALA A 151 -3.65 13.40 3.57
N ARG A 152 -3.74 13.37 2.24
CA ARG A 152 -3.02 12.40 1.39
C ARG A 152 -1.51 12.55 1.57
N THR A 153 -0.98 13.77 1.51
CA THR A 153 0.46 14.01 1.70
C THR A 153 0.93 13.58 3.09
N VAL A 154 0.17 13.88 4.14
CA VAL A 154 0.50 13.47 5.51
C VAL A 154 0.56 11.94 5.62
N MET A 155 -0.45 11.22 5.12
CA MET A 155 -0.45 9.74 5.15
C MET A 155 0.68 9.13 4.34
N PHE A 156 1.04 9.73 3.20
CA PHE A 156 2.20 9.34 2.43
C PHE A 156 3.49 9.44 3.26
N GLN A 157 3.70 10.60 3.89
CA GLN A 157 4.91 10.86 4.66
C GLN A 157 5.02 9.98 5.91
N ILE A 158 3.90 9.62 6.55
CA ILE A 158 3.90 8.64 7.64
C ILE A 158 4.50 7.31 7.17
N GLY A 159 4.16 6.84 5.97
CA GLY A 159 4.77 5.64 5.37
C GLY A 159 6.27 5.78 5.12
N ILE A 160 6.71 6.95 4.66
CA ILE A 160 8.14 7.25 4.45
C ILE A 160 8.91 7.29 5.77
N VAL A 161 8.34 7.89 6.82
CA VAL A 161 8.93 7.91 8.16
C VAL A 161 9.10 6.50 8.71
N TRP A 162 8.12 5.61 8.49
CA TRP A 162 8.25 4.19 8.83
C TRP A 162 9.44 3.54 8.14
N ILE A 163 9.61 3.76 6.83
CA ILE A 163 10.76 3.25 6.07
C ILE A 163 12.07 3.77 6.65
N ILE A 164 12.22 5.09 6.78
CA ILE A 164 13.45 5.71 7.29
C ILE A 164 13.79 5.18 8.68
N SER A 165 12.79 5.02 9.55
CA SER A 165 13.00 4.53 10.92
C SER A 165 13.63 3.13 10.94
N ILE A 166 13.25 2.25 10.01
CA ILE A 166 13.81 0.90 9.93
C ILE A 166 15.22 0.94 9.37
N TRP A 167 15.47 1.72 8.32
CA TRP A 167 16.81 1.87 7.77
C TRP A 167 17.80 2.39 8.82
N LEU A 168 17.43 3.40 9.61
CA LEU A 168 18.27 3.89 10.70
C LEU A 168 18.51 2.83 11.78
N LYS A 169 17.46 2.15 12.24
CA LYS A 169 17.57 1.10 13.27
C LYS A 169 18.45 -0.07 12.81
N ALA A 170 18.25 -0.56 11.60
CA ALA A 170 19.02 -1.66 11.02
C ALA A 170 20.49 -1.25 10.81
N SER A 171 20.74 -0.06 10.27
CA SER A 171 22.11 0.46 10.09
C SER A 171 22.84 0.62 11.41
N PHE A 172 22.22 1.19 12.45
CA PHE A 172 22.88 1.32 13.76
C PHE A 172 23.16 -0.03 14.42
N LYS A 173 22.33 -1.04 14.16
CA LYS A 173 22.57 -2.39 14.66
C LYS A 173 23.75 -3.07 13.95
N LEU A 174 23.89 -2.89 12.64
CA LEU A 174 24.95 -3.49 11.84
C LEU A 174 26.27 -2.71 11.87
N LEU A 175 26.26 -1.41 12.17
CA LEU A 175 27.44 -0.55 12.13
C LEU A 175 28.66 -1.11 12.90
N PRO A 176 28.51 -1.73 14.09
CA PRO A 176 29.64 -2.34 14.79
C PRO A 176 30.22 -3.58 14.09
N GLU A 177 29.43 -4.28 13.29
CA GLU A 177 29.80 -5.54 12.61
C GLU A 177 30.49 -5.31 11.25
N LEU A 178 30.42 -4.09 10.71
CA LEU A 178 30.94 -3.72 9.39
C LEU A 178 32.36 -3.12 9.42
N LYS A 179 33.07 -3.23 10.54
CA LYS A 179 34.48 -2.82 10.68
C LYS A 179 35.42 -3.98 10.34
#